data_AF-A0A7S1NUG1-F1
#
_entry.id   AF-A0A7S1NUG1-F1
#
_cell.length_a   1.000
_cell.length_b   1.000
_cell.length_c   1.000
_cell.angle_alpha   90.00
_cell.angle_beta   90.00
_cell.angle_gamma   90.00
#
_symmetry.space_group_name_H-M   'P 1'
#
loop_
_entity.id
_entity.type
_entity.pdbx_description
1 polymer ?
#
loop_
_entity_poly.entity_id
_entity_poly.type
_entity_poly.pdbx_seq_one_letter_code
_entity_poly.pdbx_strand_id
1 'polypeptide(L)'
;QCDEGTGACMCYPGFATADCHVLCPIPNGRVCAGHGICNDTAVGDGTCQCMLGYAALDCTALCPGYHPGHLGVCSGHGHCQQATAKCDCWDEVGGHWSGPTCQDCAAGWFGEGCVRECVHGRTEGHACVCWPGYAQPGCTAECPGLPGERCGGHGQCLDGSERDGTCACAPSWYGTNCSTHCDPGACFTEVLYPPAHPVCNPTTGQCECQRNASGHWAGAGCNVCAMGYWGVPCDLRCDCSGHGGCGWLDGVCSCFDDPIRGHWAGPRCEGCAHRYLAPFCTSLDVAISRAGEIPAVTLDPSADRQSIILSDDAHEML
;
A
#
# COMPACT_ATOMS: atom_id res chain seq x y z
N GLN A 1 -75.64 22.10 -8.74
CA GLN A 1 -77.04 21.65 -8.95
C GLN A 1 -77.16 20.26 -8.37
N CYS A 2 -78.12 20.02 -7.48
CA CYS A 2 -78.29 18.70 -6.84
C CYS A 2 -79.51 17.99 -7.41
N ASP A 3 -79.37 16.71 -7.68
CA ASP A 3 -80.43 15.84 -8.16
C ASP A 3 -81.34 15.43 -6.99
N GLU A 4 -82.63 15.76 -7.09
CA GLU A 4 -83.61 15.54 -6.01
C GLU A 4 -83.96 14.06 -5.77
N GLY A 5 -83.65 13.16 -6.73
CA GLY A 5 -83.95 11.73 -6.62
C GLY A 5 -82.81 10.90 -6.03
N THR A 6 -81.56 11.32 -6.23
CA THR A 6 -80.35 10.61 -5.79
C THR A 6 -79.61 11.32 -4.65
N GLY A 7 -79.90 12.61 -4.41
CA GLY A 7 -79.17 13.44 -3.47
C GLY A 7 -77.76 13.83 -3.93
N ALA A 8 -77.37 13.46 -5.17
CA ALA A 8 -76.06 13.75 -5.71
C ALA A 8 -75.97 15.19 -6.21
N CYS A 9 -74.94 15.93 -5.80
CA CYS A 9 -74.68 17.28 -6.25
C CYS A 9 -73.63 17.33 -7.35
N MET A 10 -73.78 18.27 -8.29
CA MET A 10 -72.69 18.75 -9.15
C MET A 10 -72.24 20.12 -8.64
N CYS A 11 -70.97 20.20 -8.24
CA CYS A 11 -70.38 21.42 -7.69
C CYS A 11 -70.00 22.41 -8.79
N TYR A 12 -69.99 23.69 -8.45
CA TYR A 12 -69.38 24.71 -9.30
C TYR A 12 -67.85 24.60 -9.22
N PRO A 13 -67.11 25.02 -10.26
CA PRO A 13 -65.65 24.96 -10.26
C PRO A 13 -65.06 25.61 -8.99
N GLY A 14 -64.17 24.89 -8.31
CA GLY A 14 -63.55 25.32 -7.06
C GLY A 14 -64.31 24.99 -5.76
N PHE A 15 -65.45 24.28 -5.83
CA PHE A 15 -66.18 23.76 -4.68
C PHE A 15 -66.19 22.23 -4.68
N ALA A 16 -65.95 21.60 -3.55
CA ALA A 16 -65.86 20.15 -3.37
C ALA A 16 -66.82 19.65 -2.29
N THR A 17 -66.83 18.33 -2.06
CA THR A 17 -67.70 17.54 -1.15
C THR A 17 -69.14 17.36 -1.62
N ALA A 18 -69.84 16.40 -1.00
CA ALA A 18 -71.18 15.98 -1.41
C ALA A 18 -72.22 17.12 -1.36
N ASP A 19 -72.00 18.11 -0.50
CA ASP A 19 -72.80 19.31 -0.31
C ASP A 19 -72.20 20.56 -0.98
N CYS A 20 -71.06 20.43 -1.66
CA CYS A 20 -70.35 21.51 -2.35
C CYS A 20 -69.98 22.70 -1.44
N HIS A 21 -69.73 22.46 -0.15
CA HIS A 21 -69.43 23.53 0.82
C HIS A 21 -67.92 23.79 0.98
N VAL A 22 -67.07 22.80 0.65
CA VAL A 22 -65.62 22.96 0.79
C VAL A 22 -65.09 23.75 -0.40
N LEU A 23 -64.48 24.91 -0.13
CA LEU A 23 -63.79 25.70 -1.15
C LEU A 23 -62.36 25.20 -1.33
N CYS A 24 -61.94 25.02 -2.58
CA CYS A 24 -60.55 24.81 -2.91
C CYS A 24 -59.68 25.99 -2.44
N PRO A 25 -58.40 25.77 -2.06
CA PRO A 25 -57.48 26.85 -1.74
C PRO A 25 -57.34 27.87 -2.89
N ILE A 26 -57.50 29.17 -2.60
CA ILE A 26 -57.37 30.27 -3.58
C ILE A 26 -56.32 31.30 -3.13
N PRO A 27 -55.06 30.89 -2.90
CA PRO A 27 -54.00 31.85 -2.59
C PRO A 27 -53.76 32.78 -3.80
N ASN A 28 -53.51 34.06 -3.52
CA ASN A 28 -53.23 35.08 -4.53
C ASN A 28 -54.28 35.18 -5.66
N GLY A 29 -55.53 34.81 -5.37
CA GLY A 29 -56.66 34.92 -6.31
C GLY A 29 -56.72 33.85 -7.40
N ARG A 30 -55.95 32.77 -7.30
CA ARG A 30 -56.01 31.61 -8.22
C ARG A 30 -56.19 30.31 -7.44
N VAL A 31 -57.08 29.44 -7.91
CA VAL A 31 -57.26 28.09 -7.34
C VAL A 31 -55.93 27.34 -7.39
N CYS A 32 -55.52 26.75 -6.26
CA CYS A 32 -54.22 26.09 -6.08
C CYS A 32 -53.03 26.94 -6.55
N ALA A 33 -53.07 28.25 -6.30
CA ALA A 33 -52.09 29.25 -6.74
C ALA A 33 -51.91 29.36 -8.27
N GLY A 34 -52.69 28.63 -9.08
CA GLY A 34 -52.41 28.41 -10.50
C GLY A 34 -51.28 27.41 -10.76
N HIS A 35 -50.84 26.67 -9.74
CA HIS A 35 -49.76 25.68 -9.78
C HIS A 35 -50.26 24.27 -9.41
N GLY A 36 -51.56 24.02 -9.53
CA GLY A 36 -52.16 22.72 -9.22
C GLY A 36 -53.57 22.57 -9.77
N ILE A 37 -54.12 21.38 -9.58
CA ILE A 37 -55.50 21.03 -9.95
C ILE A 37 -56.25 20.72 -8.65
N CYS A 38 -57.43 21.32 -8.46
CA CYS A 38 -58.24 21.02 -7.29
C CYS A 38 -59.11 19.78 -7.52
N ASN A 39 -59.28 18.97 -6.49
CA ASN A 39 -60.30 17.91 -6.43
C ASN A 39 -61.68 18.50 -6.08
N ASP A 40 -62.28 19.23 -7.03
CA ASP A 40 -63.52 20.02 -6.88
C ASP A 40 -64.79 19.27 -7.32
N THR A 41 -64.79 17.95 -7.14
CA THR A 41 -65.96 17.11 -7.43
C THR A 41 -66.81 16.89 -6.18
N ALA A 42 -68.06 16.43 -6.34
CA ALA A 42 -68.93 16.12 -5.20
C ALA A 42 -68.47 14.90 -4.38
N VAL A 43 -67.52 14.12 -4.90
CA VAL A 43 -66.81 13.06 -4.14
C VAL A 43 -65.39 13.49 -3.77
N GLY A 44 -64.98 14.69 -4.18
CA GLY A 44 -63.69 15.27 -3.90
C GLY A 44 -63.60 15.86 -2.50
N ASP A 45 -62.37 16.04 -2.03
CA ASP A 45 -62.04 16.54 -0.70
C ASP A 45 -61.60 18.02 -0.71
N GLY A 46 -61.61 18.67 -1.88
CA GLY A 46 -61.19 20.06 -2.03
C GLY A 46 -59.69 20.29 -1.89
N THR A 47 -58.89 19.21 -1.93
CA THR A 47 -57.43 19.31 -1.85
C THR A 47 -56.82 19.65 -3.21
N CYS A 48 -55.68 20.33 -3.18
CA CYS A 48 -54.91 20.66 -4.37
C CYS A 48 -53.87 19.59 -4.68
N GLN A 49 -53.88 19.08 -5.91
CA GLN A 49 -52.79 18.29 -6.46
C GLN A 49 -51.82 19.23 -7.18
N CYS A 50 -50.66 19.49 -6.59
CA CYS A 50 -49.69 20.42 -7.13
C CYS A 50 -48.92 19.88 -8.34
N MET A 51 -48.53 20.78 -9.24
CA MET A 51 -47.64 20.50 -10.36
C MET A 51 -46.22 20.20 -9.85
N LEU A 52 -45.41 19.52 -10.67
CA LEU A 52 -44.04 19.16 -10.33
C LEU A 52 -43.22 20.41 -9.90
N GLY A 53 -42.58 20.34 -8.73
CA GLY A 53 -41.79 21.43 -8.17
C GLY A 53 -42.56 22.37 -7.24
N TYR A 54 -43.88 22.24 -7.15
CA TYR A 54 -44.74 22.97 -6.21
C TYR A 54 -45.28 22.03 -5.14
N ALA A 55 -45.50 22.58 -3.95
CA ALA A 55 -45.98 21.88 -2.76
C ALA A 55 -46.71 22.86 -1.81
N ALA A 56 -47.00 22.40 -0.60
CA ALA A 56 -47.96 22.94 0.35
C ALA A 56 -49.43 22.69 -0.04
N LEU A 57 -50.32 22.83 0.95
CA LEU A 57 -51.75 22.54 0.82
C LEU A 57 -52.43 23.34 -0.32
N ASP A 58 -51.85 24.49 -0.69
CA ASP A 58 -52.37 25.44 -1.66
C ASP A 58 -51.46 25.64 -2.89
N CYS A 59 -50.41 24.83 -3.01
CA CYS A 59 -49.40 24.86 -4.08
C CYS A 59 -48.60 26.18 -4.19
N THR A 60 -48.49 26.95 -3.11
CA THR A 60 -47.70 28.20 -3.10
C THR A 60 -46.20 27.97 -2.86
N ALA A 61 -45.83 26.87 -2.21
CA ALA A 61 -44.45 26.60 -1.85
C ALA A 61 -43.69 25.92 -3.00
N LEU A 62 -42.40 26.23 -3.11
CA LEU A 62 -41.50 25.59 -4.08
C LEU A 62 -40.71 24.49 -3.37
N CYS A 63 -40.56 23.36 -4.05
CA CYS A 63 -39.68 22.30 -3.59
C CYS A 63 -38.21 22.75 -3.62
N PRO A 64 -37.39 22.34 -2.63
CA PRO A 64 -35.97 22.66 -2.61
C PRO A 64 -35.27 22.14 -3.89
N GLY A 65 -34.37 22.95 -4.47
CA GLY A 65 -33.65 22.64 -5.71
C GLY A 65 -34.44 22.89 -7.01
N TYR A 66 -35.71 23.31 -6.91
CA TYR A 66 -36.50 23.64 -8.10
C TYR A 66 -36.04 24.94 -8.76
N HIS A 67 -35.72 24.88 -10.07
CA HIS A 67 -35.45 26.05 -10.91
C HIS A 67 -36.17 25.92 -12.26
N PRO A 68 -36.74 27.02 -12.82
CA PRO A 68 -37.30 27.00 -14.16
C PRO A 68 -36.23 26.62 -15.20
N GLY A 69 -36.35 25.44 -15.81
CA GLY A 69 -35.37 24.92 -16.78
C GLY A 69 -34.32 23.96 -16.21
N HIS A 70 -34.38 23.62 -14.92
CA HIS A 70 -33.56 22.58 -14.30
C HIS A 70 -34.42 21.70 -13.38
N LEU A 71 -34.54 20.41 -13.71
CA LEU A 71 -35.41 19.43 -13.03
C LEU A 71 -34.80 18.85 -11.74
N GLY A 72 -33.82 19.53 -11.13
CA GLY A 72 -33.06 19.06 -9.96
C GLY A 72 -33.79 19.20 -8.63
N VAL A 73 -35.10 18.89 -8.57
CA VAL A 73 -35.86 18.85 -7.31
C VAL A 73 -35.15 17.89 -6.36
N CYS A 74 -34.87 18.35 -5.14
CA CYS A 74 -34.11 17.60 -4.14
C CYS A 74 -32.78 17.05 -4.70
N SER A 75 -32.10 17.85 -5.53
CA SER A 75 -30.84 17.50 -6.23
C SER A 75 -30.92 16.21 -7.06
N GLY A 76 -32.12 15.68 -7.34
CA GLY A 76 -32.30 14.37 -7.97
C GLY A 76 -32.01 13.19 -7.04
N HIS A 77 -31.91 13.42 -5.73
CA HIS A 77 -31.55 12.43 -4.71
C HIS A 77 -32.64 12.26 -3.63
N GLY A 78 -33.88 12.63 -3.97
CA GLY A 78 -35.00 12.51 -3.05
C GLY A 78 -36.34 12.88 -3.68
N HIS A 79 -37.39 12.77 -2.86
CA HIS A 79 -38.76 13.12 -3.24
C HIS A 79 -39.24 14.34 -2.45
N CYS A 80 -39.93 15.27 -3.12
CA CYS A 80 -40.52 16.42 -2.43
C CYS A 80 -41.87 16.05 -1.80
N GLN A 81 -41.98 16.26 -0.49
CA GLN A 81 -43.24 16.12 0.26
C GLN A 81 -44.24 17.21 -0.12
N GLN A 82 -45.38 16.77 -0.63
CA GLN A 82 -46.44 17.67 -1.10
C GLN A 82 -47.05 18.55 0.00
N ALA A 83 -47.14 18.06 1.24
CA ALA A 83 -47.75 18.83 2.33
C ALA A 83 -46.82 19.90 2.92
N THR A 84 -45.50 19.65 2.95
CA THR A 84 -44.54 20.45 3.72
C THR A 84 -43.51 21.20 2.86
N ALA A 85 -43.42 20.87 1.57
CA ALA A 85 -42.37 21.35 0.66
C ALA A 85 -40.95 21.02 1.16
N LYS A 86 -40.77 19.86 1.83
CA LYS A 86 -39.46 19.34 2.25
C LYS A 86 -39.03 18.16 1.39
N CYS A 87 -37.72 17.94 1.29
CA CYS A 87 -37.18 16.78 0.60
C CYS A 87 -37.03 15.59 1.53
N ASP A 88 -37.56 14.45 1.11
CA ASP A 88 -37.27 13.12 1.67
C ASP A 88 -36.13 12.52 0.85
N CYS A 89 -34.94 12.53 1.43
CA CYS A 89 -33.73 12.06 0.78
C CYS A 89 -33.68 10.53 0.74
N TRP A 90 -33.11 9.96 -0.32
CA TRP A 90 -32.88 8.52 -0.41
C TRP A 90 -31.75 8.08 0.54
N ASP A 91 -31.90 6.90 1.13
CA ASP A 91 -30.98 6.36 2.13
C ASP A 91 -30.54 4.91 1.89
N GLU A 92 -30.77 4.33 0.71
CA GLU A 92 -30.37 2.94 0.39
C GLU A 92 -30.13 2.73 -1.12
N VAL A 93 -31.08 3.16 -1.97
CA VAL A 93 -31.02 2.95 -3.42
C VAL A 93 -30.51 4.23 -4.10
N GLY A 94 -29.27 4.20 -4.58
CA GLY A 94 -28.64 5.33 -5.28
C GLY A 94 -27.84 6.29 -4.38
N GLY A 95 -27.62 5.92 -3.11
CA GLY A 95 -26.76 6.65 -2.16
C GLY A 95 -27.48 7.02 -0.87
N HIS A 96 -26.70 7.49 0.11
CA HIS A 96 -27.18 7.94 1.41
C HIS A 96 -27.11 9.46 1.49
N TRP A 97 -28.23 10.13 1.22
CA TRP A 97 -28.29 11.57 1.01
C TRP A 97 -28.90 12.30 2.21
N SER A 98 -28.49 13.54 2.42
CA SER A 98 -29.00 14.40 3.48
C SER A 98 -28.91 15.89 3.10
N GLY A 99 -29.38 16.74 4.01
CA GLY A 99 -29.46 18.18 3.80
C GLY A 99 -30.80 18.63 3.22
N PRO A 100 -31.05 19.94 3.19
CA PRO A 100 -32.33 20.51 2.80
C PRO A 100 -32.71 20.26 1.34
N THR A 101 -31.73 20.03 0.46
CA THR A 101 -31.94 19.70 -0.95
C THR A 101 -31.41 18.30 -1.29
N CYS A 102 -31.11 17.43 -0.31
CA CYS A 102 -30.48 16.12 -0.55
C CYS A 102 -29.17 16.19 -1.35
N GLN A 103 -28.37 17.23 -1.11
CA GLN A 103 -27.12 17.48 -1.81
C GLN A 103 -25.89 16.93 -1.07
N ASP A 104 -25.99 16.71 0.24
CA ASP A 104 -24.87 16.28 1.06
C ASP A 104 -25.01 14.79 1.39
N CYS A 105 -23.93 14.14 1.83
CA CYS A 105 -24.02 12.77 2.31
C CYS A 105 -24.61 12.72 3.71
N ALA A 106 -25.37 11.66 3.99
CA ALA A 106 -25.84 11.37 5.34
C ALA A 106 -24.66 11.01 6.27
N ALA A 107 -24.87 11.17 7.58
CA ALA A 107 -23.85 10.84 8.57
C ALA A 107 -23.38 9.39 8.42
N GLY A 108 -22.06 9.20 8.37
CA GLY A 108 -21.44 7.88 8.16
C GLY A 108 -21.19 7.54 6.69
N TRP A 109 -21.53 8.44 5.75
CA TRP A 109 -21.34 8.22 4.31
C TRP A 109 -20.56 9.36 3.68
N PHE A 110 -19.86 9.09 2.57
CA PHE A 110 -19.09 10.08 1.83
C PHE A 110 -18.89 9.69 0.36
N GLY A 111 -18.26 10.58 -0.40
CA GLY A 111 -18.00 10.44 -1.84
C GLY A 111 -19.10 11.04 -2.71
N GLU A 112 -18.84 11.09 -4.02
CA GLU A 112 -19.72 11.75 -4.99
C GLU A 112 -21.15 11.20 -4.97
N GLY A 113 -21.32 9.87 -4.86
CA GLY A 113 -22.63 9.22 -4.78
C GLY A 113 -23.10 8.92 -3.35
N CYS A 114 -22.37 9.35 -2.32
CA CYS A 114 -22.68 9.03 -0.92
C CYS A 114 -22.90 7.53 -0.64
N VAL A 115 -22.07 6.68 -1.27
CA VAL A 115 -22.14 5.20 -1.18
C VAL A 115 -20.96 4.60 -0.43
N ARG A 116 -19.99 5.41 0.02
CA ARG A 116 -18.80 4.94 0.74
C ARG A 116 -18.92 5.24 2.22
N GLU A 117 -18.51 4.31 3.08
CA GLU A 117 -18.62 4.45 4.53
C GLU A 117 -17.51 5.30 5.14
N CYS A 118 -17.90 6.23 6.00
CA CYS A 118 -17.04 7.04 6.85
C CYS A 118 -16.95 6.38 8.23
N VAL A 119 -15.92 5.54 8.43
CA VAL A 119 -15.84 4.61 9.58
C VAL A 119 -15.38 5.32 10.85
N HIS A 120 -14.18 5.92 10.82
CA HIS A 120 -13.59 6.61 11.97
C HIS A 120 -13.50 8.12 11.75
N GLY A 121 -14.63 8.72 11.41
CA GLY A 121 -14.69 10.15 11.11
C GLY A 121 -16.09 10.71 11.15
N ARG A 122 -16.20 11.96 10.73
CA ARG A 122 -17.47 12.69 10.57
C ARG A 122 -17.65 13.06 9.11
N THR A 123 -18.85 12.80 8.57
CA THR A 123 -19.25 13.30 7.26
C THR A 123 -19.43 14.82 7.26
N GLU A 124 -18.77 15.50 6.32
CA GLU A 124 -18.95 16.93 6.03
C GLU A 124 -19.13 17.11 4.52
N GLY A 125 -20.37 17.35 4.09
CA GLY A 125 -20.74 17.36 2.67
C GLY A 125 -20.50 15.99 2.04
N HIS A 126 -19.50 15.90 1.16
CA HIS A 126 -19.07 14.65 0.51
C HIS A 126 -17.74 14.09 1.06
N ALA A 127 -17.13 14.74 2.05
CA ALA A 127 -15.87 14.31 2.64
C ALA A 127 -16.10 13.58 3.97
N CYS A 128 -15.20 12.64 4.29
CA CYS A 128 -15.10 12.07 5.62
C CYS A 128 -13.90 12.71 6.34
N VAL A 129 -14.18 13.49 7.37
CA VAL A 129 -13.16 14.14 8.20
C VAL A 129 -12.74 13.18 9.30
N CYS A 130 -11.50 12.69 9.23
CA CYS A 130 -11.02 11.67 10.15
C CYS A 130 -10.83 12.18 11.57
N TRP A 131 -11.13 11.31 12.54
CA TRP A 131 -10.70 11.52 13.92
C TRP A 131 -9.18 11.38 14.04
N PRO A 132 -8.56 11.98 15.07
CA PRO A 132 -7.11 11.91 15.25
C PRO A 132 -6.59 10.47 15.26
N GLY A 133 -5.62 10.22 14.39
CA GLY A 133 -4.98 8.91 14.20
C GLY A 133 -5.64 7.97 13.21
N TYR A 134 -6.62 8.44 12.44
CA TYR A 134 -7.18 7.72 11.31
C TYR A 134 -6.90 8.47 10.00
N ALA A 135 -6.73 7.72 8.92
CA ALA A 135 -6.33 8.25 7.63
C ALA A 135 -7.07 7.58 6.47
N GLN A 136 -6.77 8.05 5.26
CA GLN A 136 -7.43 7.74 4.00
C GLN A 136 -8.81 8.38 3.87
N PRO A 137 -9.37 8.48 2.64
CA PRO A 137 -10.60 9.24 2.41
C PRO A 137 -11.83 8.75 3.18
N GLY A 138 -11.85 7.49 3.67
CA GLY A 138 -12.92 6.93 4.50
C GLY A 138 -12.54 6.68 5.97
N CYS A 139 -11.35 7.15 6.38
CA CYS A 139 -10.82 7.00 7.74
C CYS A 139 -10.72 5.52 8.17
N THR A 140 -10.28 4.68 7.23
CA THR A 140 -10.15 3.22 7.40
C THR A 140 -8.75 2.80 7.83
N ALA A 141 -7.72 3.59 7.53
CA ALA A 141 -6.37 3.31 8.01
C ALA A 141 -6.20 3.86 9.43
N GLU A 142 -5.69 3.02 10.32
CA GLU A 142 -5.28 3.42 11.66
C GLU A 142 -3.77 3.60 11.70
N CYS A 143 -3.32 4.68 12.36
CA CYS A 143 -1.90 4.91 12.58
C CYS A 143 -1.26 3.78 13.41
N PRO A 144 -0.06 3.30 13.03
CA PRO A 144 0.66 2.30 13.81
C PRO A 144 0.96 2.75 15.24
N GLY A 145 0.89 1.81 16.19
CA GLY A 145 1.17 2.03 17.60
C GLY A 145 -0.06 1.82 18.49
N LEU A 146 0.10 2.07 19.79
CA LEU A 146 -1.01 2.00 20.76
C LEU A 146 -1.72 3.35 20.87
N PRO A 147 -3.00 3.38 21.29
CA PRO A 147 -3.69 4.63 21.60
C PRO A 147 -2.90 5.43 22.66
N GLY A 148 -2.53 6.68 22.33
CA GLY A 148 -1.71 7.55 23.18
C GLY A 148 -0.19 7.45 22.95
N GLU A 149 0.27 6.39 22.28
CA GLU A 149 1.67 6.18 21.87
C GLU A 149 1.73 5.88 20.36
N ARG A 150 0.94 6.64 19.59
CA ARG A 150 0.98 6.54 18.12
C ARG A 150 2.40 6.80 17.64
N CYS A 151 2.81 6.02 16.65
CA CYS A 151 4.19 6.01 16.16
C CYS A 151 5.21 5.80 17.30
N GLY A 152 4.88 4.93 18.26
CA GLY A 152 5.74 4.58 19.39
C GLY A 152 6.03 5.75 20.33
N GLY A 153 5.33 6.89 20.20
CA GLY A 153 5.66 8.14 20.89
C GLY A 153 6.89 8.87 20.30
N HIS A 154 7.46 8.37 19.21
CA HIS A 154 8.70 8.87 18.60
C HIS A 154 8.50 9.29 17.14
N GLY A 155 7.28 9.64 16.75
CA GLY A 155 6.97 10.11 15.41
C GLY A 155 5.65 10.85 15.33
N GLN A 156 5.44 11.51 14.20
CA GLN A 156 4.16 12.13 13.87
C GLN A 156 3.37 11.17 12.97
N CYS A 157 2.12 10.88 13.33
CA CYS A 157 1.26 10.18 12.38
C CYS A 157 0.83 11.11 11.24
N LEU A 158 0.88 10.59 10.02
CA LEU A 158 0.31 11.18 8.83
C LEU A 158 -1.18 10.79 8.76
N ASP A 159 -1.99 11.42 9.60
CA ASP A 159 -3.45 11.23 9.67
C ASP A 159 -4.24 12.24 8.81
N GLY A 160 -5.54 11.99 8.68
CA GLY A 160 -6.45 12.78 7.85
C GLY A 160 -6.83 12.13 6.52
N SER A 161 -7.89 12.66 5.89
CA SER A 161 -8.51 12.08 4.69
C SER A 161 -7.58 12.00 3.48
N GLU A 162 -6.59 12.91 3.41
CA GLU A 162 -5.61 13.01 2.32
C GLU A 162 -4.29 12.28 2.61
N ARG A 163 -4.21 11.55 3.72
CA ARG A 163 -2.98 10.85 4.14
C ARG A 163 -3.18 9.35 4.20
N ASP A 164 -2.08 8.62 4.35
CA ASP A 164 -2.04 7.16 4.27
C ASP A 164 -2.02 6.46 5.64
N GLY A 165 -1.90 7.21 6.74
CA GLY A 165 -1.84 6.65 8.09
C GLY A 165 -0.47 6.13 8.47
N THR A 166 0.59 6.47 7.74
CA THR A 166 1.96 6.07 8.09
C THR A 166 2.59 7.00 9.13
N CYS A 167 3.70 6.56 9.73
CA CYS A 167 4.43 7.34 10.71
C CYS A 167 5.64 8.03 10.10
N ALA A 168 5.74 9.34 10.31
CA ALA A 168 6.96 10.11 10.10
C ALA A 168 7.81 10.08 11.38
N CYS A 169 8.83 9.23 11.41
CA CYS A 169 9.65 9.03 12.60
C CYS A 169 10.59 10.21 12.89
N ALA A 170 10.83 10.47 14.18
CA ALA A 170 11.87 11.37 14.65
C ALA A 170 13.27 10.84 14.31
N PRO A 171 14.32 11.69 14.33
CA PRO A 171 15.69 11.24 14.10
C PRO A 171 16.08 10.06 15.00
N SER A 172 16.83 9.11 14.45
CA SER A 172 17.26 7.87 15.12
C SER A 172 16.14 6.89 15.46
N TRP A 173 14.89 7.12 15.03
CA TRP A 173 13.79 6.18 15.16
C TRP A 173 13.32 5.67 13.80
N TYR A 174 13.06 4.37 13.72
CA TYR A 174 12.81 3.66 12.49
C TYR A 174 11.72 2.59 12.66
N GLY A 175 11.34 1.99 11.52
CA GLY A 175 10.26 1.04 11.44
C GLY A 175 8.90 1.71 11.21
N THR A 176 7.89 0.91 10.90
CA THR A 176 6.56 1.40 10.52
C THR A 176 5.83 2.13 11.64
N ASN A 177 6.19 1.86 12.90
CA ASN A 177 5.64 2.49 14.09
C ASN A 177 6.67 3.27 14.89
N CYS A 178 7.84 3.58 14.32
CA CYS A 178 8.92 4.32 14.98
C CYS A 178 9.35 3.77 16.35
N SER A 179 9.20 2.47 16.60
CA SER A 179 9.58 1.85 17.87
C SER A 179 11.03 1.35 17.90
N THR A 180 11.73 1.38 16.77
CA THR A 180 13.12 0.94 16.70
C THR A 180 14.06 2.13 16.79
N HIS A 181 14.82 2.24 17.88
CA HIS A 181 15.88 3.23 18.02
C HIS A 181 17.20 2.73 17.42
N CYS A 182 17.82 3.52 16.54
CA CYS A 182 19.16 3.29 16.03
C CYS A 182 19.91 4.61 15.92
N ASP A 183 20.99 4.73 16.68
CA ASP A 183 21.93 5.84 16.56
C ASP A 183 23.27 5.27 16.08
N PRO A 184 23.79 5.66 14.89
CA PRO A 184 25.09 5.20 14.41
C PRO A 184 26.22 5.45 15.41
N GLY A 185 26.15 6.51 16.22
CA GLY A 185 27.14 6.79 17.27
C GLY A 185 27.04 5.88 18.49
N ALA A 186 25.89 5.21 18.68
CA ALA A 186 25.68 4.17 19.68
C ALA A 186 25.87 2.75 19.11
N CYS A 187 25.90 2.60 17.79
CA CYS A 187 26.26 1.35 17.13
C CYS A 187 27.75 1.07 17.38
N PHE A 188 28.00 0.05 18.22
CA PHE A 188 29.32 -0.37 18.70
C PHE A 188 29.96 0.64 19.66
N THR A 189 29.79 0.37 20.96
CA THR A 189 30.20 1.25 22.07
C THR A 189 31.68 1.17 22.43
N GLU A 190 32.48 0.41 21.68
CA GLU A 190 33.90 0.24 21.97
C GLU A 190 34.75 1.16 21.10
N VAL A 191 35.82 1.71 21.68
CA VAL A 191 36.86 2.43 20.93
C VAL A 191 37.59 1.40 20.08
N LEU A 192 37.17 1.25 18.83
CA LEU A 192 37.79 0.34 17.87
C LEU A 192 38.85 1.08 17.05
N TYR A 193 40.01 0.43 16.84
CA TYR A 193 41.03 0.87 15.90
C TYR A 193 41.22 -0.20 14.82
N PRO A 194 41.01 0.11 13.53
CA PRO A 194 40.54 1.41 12.97
C PRO A 194 39.10 1.74 13.36
N PRO A 195 38.65 3.01 13.17
CA PRO A 195 37.31 3.46 13.52
C PRO A 195 36.24 2.55 12.91
N ALA A 196 35.18 2.29 13.67
CA ALA A 196 34.02 1.57 13.18
C ALA A 196 33.27 2.43 12.16
N HIS A 197 32.71 1.78 11.14
CA HIS A 197 31.84 2.41 10.13
C HIS A 197 30.41 1.83 10.17
N PRO A 198 29.68 2.00 11.28
CA PRO A 198 28.29 1.60 11.39
C PRO A 198 27.37 2.54 10.62
N VAL A 199 26.31 1.98 10.06
CA VAL A 199 25.17 2.71 9.51
C VAL A 199 23.88 2.08 10.03
N CYS A 200 22.85 2.89 10.22
CA CYS A 200 21.52 2.40 10.55
C CYS A 200 20.77 2.03 9.28
N ASN A 201 20.24 0.82 9.21
CA ASN A 201 19.31 0.44 8.16
C ASN A 201 18.01 1.26 8.32
N PRO A 202 17.61 2.07 7.32
CA PRO A 202 16.46 2.97 7.45
C PRO A 202 15.11 2.24 7.51
N THR A 203 15.07 0.96 7.14
CA THR A 203 13.86 0.14 7.15
C THR A 203 13.74 -0.70 8.42
N THR A 204 14.83 -1.32 8.85
CA THR A 204 14.82 -2.24 10.02
C THR A 204 15.25 -1.56 11.32
N GLY A 205 15.95 -0.42 11.25
CA GLY A 205 16.57 0.22 12.40
C GLY A 205 17.70 -0.62 13.04
N GLN A 206 18.30 -1.55 12.30
CA GLN A 206 19.44 -2.33 12.79
C GLN A 206 20.77 -1.68 12.41
N CYS A 207 21.79 -1.86 13.27
CA CYS A 207 23.16 -1.47 12.95
C CYS A 207 23.73 -2.43 11.89
N GLU A 208 24.22 -1.88 10.79
CA GLU A 208 24.88 -2.61 9.71
C GLU A 208 26.22 -1.94 9.36
N CYS A 209 27.09 -2.65 8.65
CA CYS A 209 28.35 -2.06 8.18
C CYS A 209 28.15 -1.32 6.87
N GLN A 210 28.76 -0.14 6.78
CA GLN A 210 28.74 0.65 5.55
C GLN A 210 29.28 -0.17 4.37
N ARG A 211 28.51 -0.29 3.29
CA ARG A 211 28.95 -0.91 2.02
C ARG A 211 28.52 -0.07 0.83
N ASN A 212 29.32 0.94 0.51
CA ASN A 212 29.06 1.89 -0.58
C ASN A 212 30.37 2.32 -1.25
N ALA A 213 30.30 3.29 -2.15
CA ALA A 213 31.48 3.79 -2.89
C ALA A 213 32.59 4.38 -1.99
N SER A 214 32.28 4.71 -0.73
CA SER A 214 33.25 5.24 0.23
C SER A 214 33.89 4.16 1.11
N GLY A 215 33.51 2.89 0.93
CA GLY A 215 34.10 1.77 1.65
C GLY A 215 33.16 0.58 1.82
N HIS A 216 33.75 -0.61 1.85
CA HIS A 216 33.08 -1.89 2.03
C HIS A 216 33.51 -2.53 3.35
N TRP A 217 32.78 -2.23 4.42
CA TRP A 217 33.09 -2.64 5.78
C TRP A 217 32.34 -3.91 6.18
N ALA A 218 32.91 -4.66 7.11
CA ALA A 218 32.39 -5.91 7.64
C ALA A 218 32.92 -6.16 9.07
N GLY A 219 32.54 -7.30 9.64
CA GLY A 219 32.89 -7.72 10.98
C GLY A 219 31.90 -7.20 12.04
N ALA A 220 31.97 -7.77 13.23
CA ALA A 220 31.04 -7.44 14.32
C ALA A 220 31.16 -5.98 14.80
N GLY A 221 32.26 -5.29 14.50
CA GLY A 221 32.45 -3.87 14.82
C GLY A 221 32.55 -2.97 13.59
N CYS A 222 32.26 -3.46 12.38
CA CYS A 222 32.35 -2.71 11.13
C CYS A 222 33.69 -1.98 10.93
N ASN A 223 34.78 -2.61 11.36
CA ASN A 223 36.14 -2.07 11.40
C ASN A 223 37.14 -2.90 10.58
N VAL A 224 36.66 -3.90 9.82
CA VAL A 224 37.46 -4.66 8.86
C VAL A 224 36.81 -4.60 7.49
N CYS A 225 37.57 -4.86 6.43
CA CYS A 225 37.00 -4.85 5.08
C CYS A 225 36.17 -6.10 4.80
N ALA A 226 35.11 -5.92 4.02
CA ALA A 226 34.36 -7.02 3.43
C ALA A 226 35.28 -7.85 2.51
N MET A 227 34.94 -9.13 2.35
CA MET A 227 35.71 -10.03 1.48
C MET A 227 35.86 -9.43 0.07
N GLY A 228 37.09 -9.40 -0.43
CA GLY A 228 37.41 -8.83 -1.74
C GLY A 228 37.77 -7.35 -1.73
N TYR A 229 37.84 -6.71 -0.56
CA TYR A 229 38.27 -5.32 -0.39
C TYR A 229 39.41 -5.19 0.63
N TRP A 230 40.22 -4.14 0.47
CA TRP A 230 41.34 -3.82 1.35
C TRP A 230 41.61 -2.32 1.41
N GLY A 231 42.60 -1.95 2.22
CA GLY A 231 43.05 -0.59 2.41
C GLY A 231 42.32 0.09 3.56
N VAL A 232 42.88 1.20 4.04
CA VAL A 232 42.33 1.98 5.16
C VAL A 232 40.86 2.38 4.93
N PRO A 233 40.40 2.75 3.72
CA PRO A 233 38.99 3.06 3.49
C PRO A 233 38.14 1.84 3.11
N CYS A 234 38.73 0.64 3.00
CA CYS A 234 38.07 -0.55 2.45
C CYS A 234 37.41 -0.34 1.09
N ASP A 235 37.95 0.55 0.25
CA ASP A 235 37.46 0.91 -1.08
C ASP A 235 38.29 0.31 -2.22
N LEU A 236 39.47 -0.26 -1.90
CA LEU A 236 40.34 -0.91 -2.88
C LEU A 236 39.91 -2.35 -3.07
N ARG A 237 39.68 -2.76 -4.32
CA ARG A 237 39.35 -4.16 -4.63
C ARG A 237 40.62 -5.03 -4.55
N CYS A 238 40.49 -6.24 -4.00
CA CYS A 238 41.57 -7.23 -4.04
C CYS A 238 41.89 -7.56 -5.50
N ASP A 239 43.18 -7.51 -5.85
CA ASP A 239 43.67 -7.88 -7.18
C ASP A 239 44.55 -9.13 -7.11
N CYS A 240 43.89 -10.22 -6.67
CA CYS A 240 44.45 -11.56 -6.55
C CYS A 240 43.99 -12.47 -7.70
N SER A 241 43.80 -11.89 -8.90
CA SER A 241 43.35 -12.59 -10.11
C SER A 241 42.07 -13.42 -9.98
N GLY A 242 41.28 -13.21 -8.91
CA GLY A 242 40.10 -14.04 -8.58
C GLY A 242 40.42 -15.41 -7.96
N HIS A 243 41.69 -15.67 -7.64
CA HIS A 243 42.21 -16.95 -7.17
C HIS A 243 42.72 -16.91 -5.73
N GLY A 244 42.23 -15.95 -4.95
CA GLY A 244 42.57 -15.78 -3.54
C GLY A 244 41.79 -14.65 -2.90
N GLY A 245 41.86 -14.57 -1.57
CA GLY A 245 41.48 -13.38 -0.80
C GLY A 245 42.69 -12.47 -0.61
N CYS A 246 42.49 -11.22 -0.20
CA CYS A 246 43.60 -10.36 0.22
C CYS A 246 43.47 -9.95 1.69
N GLY A 247 44.60 -9.70 2.33
CA GLY A 247 44.65 -9.09 3.66
C GLY A 247 43.97 -7.72 3.63
N TRP A 248 43.05 -7.50 4.56
CA TRP A 248 42.21 -6.29 4.57
C TRP A 248 43.01 -5.00 4.81
N LEU A 249 44.17 -5.08 5.47
CA LEU A 249 45.06 -3.93 5.73
C LEU A 249 46.10 -3.69 4.63
N ASP A 250 46.77 -4.73 4.17
CA ASP A 250 47.97 -4.65 3.33
C ASP A 250 47.74 -5.05 1.86
N GLY A 251 46.55 -5.59 1.54
CA GLY A 251 46.22 -6.04 0.19
C GLY A 251 46.99 -7.28 -0.27
N VAL A 252 47.75 -7.93 0.63
CA VAL A 252 48.58 -9.09 0.29
C VAL A 252 47.69 -10.29 0.01
N CYS A 253 47.89 -10.92 -1.15
CA CYS A 253 47.08 -12.03 -1.59
C CYS A 253 47.39 -13.33 -0.82
N SER A 254 46.32 -13.96 -0.33
CA SER A 254 46.29 -15.33 0.18
C SER A 254 45.62 -16.21 -0.86
N CYS A 255 46.44 -16.88 -1.67
CA CYS A 255 45.98 -17.70 -2.78
C CYS A 255 45.21 -18.95 -2.31
N PHE A 256 44.25 -19.38 -3.12
CA PHE A 256 43.61 -20.68 -2.89
C PHE A 256 44.64 -21.79 -3.08
N ASP A 257 44.56 -22.79 -2.20
CA ASP A 257 45.44 -23.95 -2.19
C ASP A 257 44.59 -25.18 -1.86
N ASP A 258 43.65 -25.49 -2.76
CA ASP A 258 42.76 -26.64 -2.60
C ASP A 258 42.32 -27.25 -3.93
N PRO A 259 41.91 -28.53 -3.96
CA PRO A 259 41.58 -29.23 -5.19
C PRO A 259 40.37 -28.67 -5.96
N ILE A 260 39.52 -27.87 -5.32
CA ILE A 260 38.27 -27.36 -5.91
C ILE A 260 38.50 -26.00 -6.57
N ARG A 261 39.19 -25.10 -5.88
CA ARG A 261 39.46 -23.74 -6.33
C ARG A 261 40.82 -23.59 -7.02
N GLY A 262 41.68 -24.60 -6.92
CA GLY A 262 43.02 -24.66 -7.52
C GLY A 262 44.14 -24.37 -6.52
N HIS A 263 45.35 -24.80 -6.88
CA HIS A 263 46.59 -24.56 -6.14
C HIS A 263 47.36 -23.41 -6.77
N TRP A 264 47.06 -22.18 -6.35
CA TRP A 264 47.58 -20.96 -6.94
C TRP A 264 48.77 -20.40 -6.17
N ALA A 265 49.67 -19.71 -6.87
CA ALA A 265 50.84 -19.07 -6.30
C ALA A 265 51.20 -17.78 -7.05
N GLY A 266 52.10 -17.01 -6.45
CA GLY A 266 52.49 -15.69 -6.93
C GLY A 266 51.89 -14.57 -6.09
N PRO A 267 52.46 -13.35 -6.18
CA PRO A 267 52.03 -12.20 -5.38
C PRO A 267 50.58 -11.77 -5.66
N ARG A 268 50.00 -12.17 -6.80
CA ARG A 268 48.62 -11.88 -7.21
C ARG A 268 47.83 -13.15 -7.54
N CYS A 269 48.32 -14.32 -7.15
CA CYS A 269 47.72 -15.61 -7.49
C CYS A 269 47.53 -15.81 -9.00
N GLU A 270 48.47 -15.30 -9.79
CA GLU A 270 48.45 -15.29 -11.25
C GLU A 270 48.97 -16.59 -11.87
N GLY A 271 49.64 -17.43 -11.08
CA GLY A 271 50.26 -18.67 -11.55
C GLY A 271 49.90 -19.87 -10.69
N CYS A 272 50.30 -21.05 -11.15
CA CYS A 272 50.14 -22.27 -10.38
C CYS A 272 51.26 -22.45 -9.36
N ALA A 273 50.92 -22.99 -8.20
CA ALA A 273 51.88 -23.49 -7.24
C ALA A 273 52.78 -24.56 -7.88
N HIS A 274 53.99 -24.72 -7.35
CA HIS A 274 54.97 -25.64 -7.90
C HIS A 274 54.38 -27.07 -8.00
N ARG A 275 54.49 -27.69 -9.19
CA ARG A 275 53.88 -28.98 -9.60
C ARG A 275 52.40 -28.94 -10.00
N TYR A 276 51.77 -27.79 -10.16
CA TYR A 276 50.40 -27.71 -10.69
C TYR A 276 50.38 -27.05 -12.07
N LEU A 277 49.47 -27.53 -12.94
CA LEU A 277 49.37 -27.11 -14.34
C LEU A 277 48.19 -26.15 -14.56
N ALA A 278 48.43 -25.15 -15.41
CA ALA A 278 47.42 -24.23 -15.94
C ALA A 278 46.32 -24.99 -16.71
N PRO A 279 45.12 -24.42 -16.89
CA PRO A 279 44.72 -23.04 -16.54
C PRO A 279 44.04 -22.88 -15.18
N PHE A 280 43.71 -23.97 -14.49
CA PHE A 280 42.99 -23.92 -13.21
C PHE A 280 43.82 -24.36 -11.99
N CYS A 281 45.07 -24.79 -12.21
CA CYS A 281 45.99 -25.24 -11.16
C CYS A 281 45.44 -26.39 -10.30
N THR A 282 44.58 -27.23 -10.85
CA THR A 282 43.99 -28.41 -10.17
C THR A 282 44.66 -29.72 -10.57
N SER A 283 45.50 -29.71 -11.61
CA SER A 283 46.17 -30.91 -12.15
C SER A 283 47.64 -30.94 -11.77
N LEU A 284 48.11 -32.07 -11.24
CA LEU A 284 49.51 -32.27 -10.87
C LEU A 284 50.38 -32.53 -12.11
N ASP A 285 51.51 -31.85 -12.20
CA ASP A 285 52.58 -32.14 -13.16
C ASP A 285 53.35 -33.39 -12.70
N VAL A 286 52.97 -34.53 -13.28
CA VAL A 286 53.62 -35.83 -13.01
C VAL A 286 55.04 -35.92 -13.58
N ALA A 287 55.48 -34.98 -14.43
CA ALA A 287 56.83 -34.96 -15.00
C ALA A 287 57.89 -34.33 -14.06
N ILE A 288 57.48 -33.63 -12.99
CA ILE A 288 58.37 -33.06 -11.95
C ILE A 288 58.54 -34.05 -10.76
N SER A 289 57.98 -35.25 -10.87
CA SER A 289 58.40 -36.39 -10.04
C SER A 289 59.90 -36.61 -10.25
N ARG A 290 60.70 -36.59 -9.18
CA ARG A 290 62.17 -36.68 -9.22
C ARG A 290 62.64 -37.65 -10.32
N ALA A 291 63.47 -37.15 -11.22
CA ALA A 291 64.40 -38.02 -11.95
C ALA A 291 65.27 -38.72 -10.89
N GLY A 292 64.93 -39.96 -10.55
CA GLY A 292 65.65 -40.76 -9.56
C GLY A 292 64.73 -41.37 -8.51
N GLU A 293 63.92 -42.34 -8.94
CA GLU A 293 63.67 -43.60 -8.22
C GLU A 293 62.87 -44.50 -9.17
N ILE A 294 63.60 -45.14 -10.09
CA ILE A 294 63.07 -46.32 -10.78
C ILE A 294 63.01 -47.40 -9.70
N PRO A 295 61.85 -47.97 -9.32
CA PRO A 295 61.86 -49.17 -8.50
C PRO A 295 62.60 -50.24 -9.30
N ALA A 296 63.63 -50.83 -8.72
CA ALA A 296 64.36 -51.91 -9.33
C ALA A 296 63.37 -53.04 -9.66
N VAL A 297 62.99 -53.15 -10.94
CA VAL A 297 62.30 -54.32 -11.46
C VAL A 297 63.36 -55.41 -11.54
N THR A 298 63.40 -56.27 -10.52
CA THR A 298 64.07 -57.56 -10.62
C THR A 298 63.32 -58.38 -11.67
N LEU A 299 63.94 -58.57 -12.83
CA LEU A 299 63.47 -59.51 -13.84
C LEU A 299 63.68 -60.93 -13.30
N ASP A 300 62.58 -61.61 -12.98
CA ASP A 300 62.56 -63.06 -12.80
C ASP A 300 62.66 -63.72 -14.19
N PRO A 301 63.72 -64.51 -14.49
CA PRO A 301 63.94 -65.07 -15.81
C PRO A 301 63.12 -66.34 -16.12
N SER A 302 61.93 -66.54 -15.52
CA SER A 302 61.18 -67.80 -15.66
C SER A 302 59.67 -67.72 -15.93
N ALA A 303 59.13 -66.58 -16.38
CA ALA A 303 57.73 -66.51 -16.83
C ALA A 303 57.63 -66.43 -18.36
N ASP A 304 57.30 -67.57 -18.95
CA ASP A 304 57.11 -67.81 -20.38
C ASP A 304 55.99 -66.93 -20.98
N ARG A 305 56.20 -66.48 -22.22
CA ARG A 305 55.26 -65.66 -22.98
C ARG A 305 54.16 -66.54 -23.56
N GLN A 306 52.93 -66.37 -23.08
CA GLN A 306 51.66 -66.45 -23.83
C GLN A 306 50.54 -66.19 -22.80
N SER A 307 49.76 -65.12 -22.87
CA SER A 307 48.70 -64.98 -23.87
C SER A 307 48.01 -63.61 -23.72
N ILE A 308 47.49 -63.17 -24.86
CA ILE A 308 46.77 -61.93 -25.16
C ILE A 308 45.36 -61.98 -24.52
N ILE A 309 44.75 -60.82 -24.22
CA ILE A 309 43.40 -60.38 -24.69
C ILE A 309 42.79 -59.32 -23.75
N LEU A 310 42.35 -58.24 -24.38
CA LEU A 310 41.53 -57.12 -23.90
C LEU A 310 40.12 -57.58 -23.49
N SER A 311 39.54 -56.94 -22.48
CA SER A 311 38.08 -56.85 -22.35
C SER A 311 37.65 -55.46 -21.87
N ASP A 312 37.06 -54.70 -22.79
CA ASP A 312 35.94 -53.81 -22.46
C ASP A 312 34.76 -54.70 -22.05
N ASP A 313 34.09 -54.41 -20.94
CA ASP A 313 32.73 -53.88 -20.96
C ASP A 313 32.15 -53.71 -19.54
N ALA A 314 31.29 -52.69 -19.47
CA ALA A 314 30.40 -52.25 -18.40
C ALA A 314 29.74 -53.35 -17.54
N HIS A 315 29.46 -53.05 -16.26
CA HIS A 315 28.14 -52.55 -15.83
C HIS A 315 28.10 -52.24 -14.32
N GLU A 316 27.11 -51.40 -13.99
CA GLU A 316 26.66 -50.91 -12.69
C GLU A 316 26.58 -51.93 -11.55
N MET A 317 26.52 -51.44 -10.30
CA MET A 317 25.30 -51.60 -9.46
C MET A 317 25.41 -50.88 -8.10
N LEU A 318 24.31 -50.17 -7.78
CA LEU A 318 23.79 -49.79 -6.45
C LEU A 318 24.42 -48.60 -5.71
#